data_AF-A0AAC9T1L3-F1
#
_entry.id   AF-A0AAC9T1L3-F1
#
_cell.length_a   1.000
_cell.length_b   1.000
_cell.length_c   1.000
_cell.angle_alpha   90.00
_cell.angle_beta   90.00
_cell.angle_gamma   90.00
#
_symmetry.space_group_name_H-M   'P 1'
#
loop_
_entity.id
_entity.type
_entity.pdbx_description
1 polymer ?
#
loop_
_entity_poly.entity_id
_entity_poly.type
_entity_poly.pdbx_seq_one_letter_code
_entity_poly.pdbx_strand_id
1 'polypeptide(L)' 'MENQPYMIAADPSEPGSRVVVTEPDGQQLHIRREDADPEHRFIAYRLAAGWFGNLPAGYETD' A
#
# COMPACT_ATOMS: atom_id res chain seq x y z
N MET A 1 -8.42 -23.19 -5.60
CA MET A 1 -7.93 -22.04 -4.81
C MET A 1 -8.39 -20.81 -5.58
N GLU A 2 -9.33 -20.06 -5.03
CA GLU A 2 -9.81 -18.84 -5.67
C GLU A 2 -8.71 -17.78 -5.49
N ASN A 3 -8.11 -17.30 -6.58
CA ASN A 3 -7.17 -16.19 -6.52
C ASN A 3 -7.95 -14.95 -6.06
N GLN A 4 -7.71 -14.49 -4.84
CA GLN A 4 -8.31 -13.25 -4.37
C GLN A 4 -7.67 -12.06 -5.09
N PRO A 5 -8.39 -10.95 -5.30
CA PRO A 5 -7.77 -9.73 -5.81
C PRO A 5 -6.80 -9.15 -4.77
N TYR A 6 -5.85 -8.33 -5.23
CA TYR A 6 -5.06 -7.51 -4.31
C TYR A 6 -5.98 -6.60 -3.51
N MET A 7 -5.74 -6.49 -2.21
CA MET A 7 -6.38 -5.50 -1.34
C MET A 7 -5.32 -4.55 -0.80
N ILE A 8 -5.67 -3.27 -0.66
CA ILE A 8 -4.79 -2.25 -0.08
C ILE A 8 -5.59 -1.41 0.91
N ALA A 9 -5.01 -1.19 2.09
CA ALA A 9 -5.59 -0.37 3.15
C ALA A 9 -4.50 0.42 3.87
N ALA A 10 -4.89 1.52 4.51
CA ALA A 10 -3.99 2.24 5.43
C ALA A 10 -3.61 1.32 6.60
N ASP A 11 -2.35 1.41 7.05
CA ASP A 11 -1.97 0.72 8.28
C ASP A 11 -2.56 1.47 9.48
N PRO A 12 -3.30 0.81 10.38
CA PRO A 12 -3.92 1.48 11.51
C PRO A 12 -2.90 2.07 12.50
N SER A 13 -1.65 1.60 12.48
CA SER A 13 -0.59 2.09 13.36
C SER A 13 0.04 3.38 12.84
N GLU A 14 0.11 3.53 11.51
CA GLU A 14 0.82 4.62 10.83
C GLU A 14 0.10 5.03 9.51
N PRO A 15 -1.16 5.49 9.57
CA PRO A 15 -2.03 5.57 8.39
C PRO A 15 -1.57 6.55 7.31
N GLY A 16 -0.73 7.54 7.66
CA GLY A 16 -0.15 8.50 6.71
C GLY A 16 1.16 8.07 6.06
N SER A 17 1.82 7.05 6.61
CA SER A 17 3.19 6.68 6.24
C SER A 17 3.33 5.20 5.87
N ARG A 18 2.30 4.38 6.11
CA ARG A 18 2.34 2.94 5.85
C ARG A 18 0.99 2.42 5.39
N VAL A 19 1.04 1.49 4.44
CA VAL A 19 -0.13 0.72 3.96
C VAL A 19 0.11 -0.77 4.15
N VAL A 20 -0.99 -1.52 4.22
CA VAL A 20 -1.00 -2.97 4.17
C VAL A 20 -1.57 -3.40 2.82
N VAL A 21 -0.78 -4.16 2.07
CA VAL A 21 -1.20 -4.80 0.82
C VAL A 21 -1.36 -6.29 1.05
N THR A 22 -2.56 -6.81 0.82
CA THR A 22 -2.85 -8.24 0.84
C THR A 22 -2.76 -8.79 -0.58
N GLU A 23 -1.85 -9.73 -0.81
CA GLU A 23 -1.66 -10.44 -2.08
C GLU A 23 -2.75 -11.52 -2.29
N PRO A 24 -2.96 -11.99 -3.53
CA PRO A 24 -3.96 -13.01 -3.87
C PRO A 24 -3.87 -14.32 -3.08
N ASP A 25 -2.68 -14.69 -2.62
CA ASP A 25 -2.41 -15.87 -1.80
C ASP A 25 -2.67 -15.64 -0.30
N GLY A 26 -3.00 -14.41 0.09
CA GLY A 26 -3.28 -14.01 1.47
C GLY A 26 -2.08 -13.43 2.21
N GLN A 27 -0.88 -13.42 1.62
CA GLN A 27 0.27 -12.75 2.21
C GLN A 27 0.01 -11.25 2.37
N GLN A 28 0.36 -10.71 3.54
CA GLN A 28 0.25 -9.28 3.83
C GLN A 28 1.64 -8.64 3.85
N LEU A 29 1.78 -7.55 3.11
CA LEU A 29 2.98 -6.74 3.04
C LEU A 29 2.69 -5.35 3.61
N HIS A 30 3.48 -4.96 4.60
CA HIS A 30 3.44 -3.62 5.16
C HIS A 30 4.47 -2.77 4.41
N ILE A 31 4.00 -1.82 3.63
CA ILE A 31 4.83 -1.01 2.73
C ILE A 31 4.79 0.43 3.22
N ARG A 32 5.96 0.98 3.52
CA ARG A 32 6.08 2.38 3.89
C ARG A 32 6.02 3.28 2.67
N ARG A 33 5.66 4.54 2.88
CA ARG A 33 5.59 5.55 1.84
C ARG A 33 6.93 5.74 1.14
N GLU A 34 8.05 5.69 1.86
CA GLU A 34 9.39 5.82 1.27
C GLU A 34 9.82 4.64 0.40
N ASP A 35 9.27 3.44 0.66
CA ASP A 35 9.56 2.23 -0.11
C ASP A 35 8.62 2.06 -1.30
N ALA A 36 7.53 2.84 -1.35
CA ALA A 36 6.53 2.75 -2.38
C ALA A 36 7.06 3.30 -3.72
N ASP A 37 7.14 2.43 -4.72
CA ASP A 37 7.75 2.74 -6.01
C ASP A 37 6.83 2.30 -7.17
N PRO A 38 6.40 3.22 -8.06
CA PRO A 38 5.54 2.90 -9.20
C PRO A 38 6.23 2.02 -10.25
N GLU A 39 7.56 1.98 -10.28
CA GLU A 39 8.36 1.18 -11.23
C GLU A 39 8.83 -0.16 -10.63
N HIS A 40 8.49 -0.44 -9.37
CA HIS A 40 8.98 -1.61 -8.65
C HIS A 40 8.62 -2.92 -9.34
N ARG A 41 9.45 -3.97 -9.26
CA ARG A 41 9.15 -5.26 -9.92
C ARG A 41 7.91 -5.98 -9.36
N PHE A 42 7.55 -5.72 -8.10
CA PHE A 42 6.39 -6.33 -7.43
C PHE A 42 5.17 -5.42 -7.46
N ILE A 43 4.00 -5.98 -7.79
CA ILE A 43 2.73 -5.26 -7.92
C ILE A 43 2.35 -4.55 -6.61
N ALA A 44 2.59 -5.17 -5.46
CA ALA A 44 2.24 -4.60 -4.15
C ALA A 44 2.84 -3.21 -3.92
N TYR A 45 4.09 -2.99 -4.34
CA TYR A 45 4.79 -1.72 -4.17
C TYR A 45 4.27 -0.64 -5.14
N ARG A 46 3.87 -1.03 -6.36
CA ARG A 46 3.22 -0.11 -7.30
C ARG A 46 1.84 0.32 -6.80
N LEU A 47 1.08 -0.62 -6.23
CA LEU A 47 -0.22 -0.33 -5.61
C LEU A 47 -0.05 0.63 -4.43
N ALA A 48 0.95 0.41 -3.57
CA ALA A 48 1.29 1.34 -2.49
C ALA A 48 1.61 2.73 -3.04
N ALA A 49 2.43 2.84 -4.09
CA ALA A 49 2.78 4.13 -4.70
C ALA A 49 1.56 4.85 -5.27
N GLY A 50 0.68 4.13 -5.97
CA GLY A 50 -0.58 4.67 -6.47
C GLY A 50 -1.53 5.11 -5.35
N TRP A 51 -1.57 4.40 -4.23
CA TRP A 51 -2.37 4.77 -3.08
C TRP A 51 -1.85 6.06 -2.43
N PHE A 52 -0.55 6.13 -2.12
CA PHE A 52 0.06 7.33 -1.55
C PHE A 52 0.00 8.54 -2.50
N GLY A 53 0.12 8.33 -3.81
CA GLY A 53 -0.01 9.38 -4.82
C GLY A 53 -1.43 9.95 -4.97
N ASN A 54 -2.45 9.20 -4.55
CA ASN A 54 -3.85 9.62 -4.57
C ASN A 54 -4.35 10.19 -3.23
N LEU A 55 -3.53 10.16 -2.16
CA LEU A 55 -3.88 10.84 -0.93
C LEU A 55 -3.93 12.35 -1.19
N PRO A 56 -4.96 13.06 -0.69
CA PRO A 56 -4.94 14.52 -0.73
C PRO A 56 -3.69 15.01 0.00
N ALA A 57 -3.05 16.05 -0.54
CA ALA A 57 -1.79 16.62 -0.05
C ALA A 57 -1.81 17.14 1.41
N GLY A 58 -2.89 16.89 2.16
CA GLY A 58 -3.08 17.29 3.55
C GLY A 58 -3.29 16.13 4.53
N TYR A 59 -2.93 14.88 4.18
CA TYR A 59 -2.79 13.79 5.16
C TYR A 59 -1.49 13.90 5.98
N GLU A 60 -0.94 15.10 6.12
CA GLU A 60 -0.07 15.45 7.25
C GLU A 60 -1.02 15.70 8.42
N THR A 61 -1.21 14.68 9.25
CA THR A 61 -1.97 14.86 10.50
C THR A 61 -1.11 15.73 11.41
N ASP A 62 -1.54 16.98 11.61
CA ASP A 62 -1.06 17.90 12.65
C ASP A 62 -1.08 17.24 14.03
#